data_AF-E9E3X5-F1
#
_entry.id   AF-E9E3X5-F1
#
_cell.length_a   1.000
_cell.length_b   1.000
_cell.length_c   1.000
_cell.angle_alpha   90.00
_cell.angle_beta   90.00
_cell.angle_gamma   90.00
#
_symmetry.space_group_name_H-M   'P 1'
#
loop_
_entity.id
_entity.type
_entity.pdbx_description
1 polymer ?
#
loop_
_entity_poly.entity_id
_entity_poly.type
_entity_poly.pdbx_seq_one_letter_code
_entity_poly.pdbx_strand_id
1 'polypeptide(L)'
;MTTRNLLSGPVTLSAATAKSRNVLHALEYPQQKEDFYKRMETYRPLLADLVAHHLGTKPTDVTISSQDYWRHGSFNLCIPVHVKPSTKSTPPQLVLLRFPLPYRVGEAVQPGNSDEKVNCEAATYAWLQENCPSVPIPQLYGFGLSTNQRFTNLDFLPWWSRWFQQARRYFLATFGFQRPSRYVCHPSSRFADLDIGYLLIQTITSGEMLSESWDKKRDDVRLQDNLQRSLARIMLSLASVPLARIGAFRLDNNGYLRLDNRPLNVMFTMHENEGIPLNISRNTTFSSVNDFVLEHLAAFDNRLLYQQNAITSRDDALYQMTSLAAARAIFPQMFRREFCNGPFVFTLTDLHRSNIFVDEDWNVTCIIDLEFACSSPIEFLQPPYWLDSTIVYYPTTTLTL
;
A
#
# COMPACT_ATOMS: atom_id res chain seq x y z
N MET A 1 -8.18 11.37 36.55
CA MET A 1 -9.17 11.48 35.45
C MET A 1 -9.27 10.12 34.77
N THR A 2 -10.49 9.63 34.51
CA THR A 2 -10.69 8.35 33.82
C THR A 2 -10.23 8.44 32.37
N THR A 3 -9.45 7.45 31.92
CA THR A 3 -8.95 7.35 30.54
C THR A 3 -9.44 6.06 29.90
N ARG A 4 -9.48 6.04 28.56
CA ARG A 4 -9.62 4.80 27.76
C ARG A 4 -8.45 4.68 26.80
N ASN A 5 -8.12 3.46 26.38
CA ASN A 5 -6.97 3.20 25.52
C ASN A 5 -7.36 3.28 24.04
N LEU A 6 -6.58 4.01 23.25
CA LEU A 6 -6.55 3.93 21.79
C LEU A 6 -5.23 3.27 21.38
N LEU A 7 -5.09 2.90 20.09
CA LEU A 7 -3.79 2.48 19.55
C LEU A 7 -2.70 3.54 19.72
N SER A 8 -3.08 4.83 19.64
CA SER A 8 -2.17 5.96 19.84
C SER A 8 -1.88 6.30 21.31
N GLY A 9 -2.36 5.49 22.26
CA GLY A 9 -2.25 5.75 23.70
C GLY A 9 -3.55 6.20 24.37
N PRO A 10 -3.53 6.45 25.69
CA PRO A 10 -4.71 6.76 26.48
C PRO A 10 -5.33 8.11 26.09
N VAL A 11 -6.66 8.19 26.14
CA VAL A 11 -7.44 9.40 25.84
C VAL A 11 -8.41 9.70 26.99
N THR A 12 -8.51 10.98 27.37
CA THR A 12 -9.54 11.50 28.29
C THR A 12 -10.79 11.89 27.52
N LEU A 13 -11.93 12.04 28.22
CA LEU A 13 -13.16 12.54 27.58
C LEU A 13 -12.95 13.93 26.95
N SER A 14 -12.32 14.86 27.68
CA SER A 14 -12.05 16.22 27.18
C SER A 14 -11.18 16.23 25.91
N ALA A 15 -10.15 15.36 25.86
CA ALA A 15 -9.32 15.21 24.68
C ALA A 15 -10.06 14.51 23.53
N ALA A 16 -10.99 13.61 23.83
CA ALA A 16 -11.81 12.93 22.83
C ALA A 16 -12.82 13.89 22.19
N THR A 17 -13.50 14.72 22.98
CA THR A 17 -14.49 15.70 22.49
C THR A 17 -13.87 16.82 21.66
N ALA A 18 -12.57 17.08 21.84
CA ALA A 18 -11.84 18.07 21.06
C ALA A 18 -11.37 17.54 19.68
N LYS A 19 -11.58 16.26 19.38
CA LYS A 19 -11.13 15.64 18.12
C LYS A 19 -12.27 15.53 17.10
N SER A 20 -11.97 15.87 15.85
CA SER A 20 -12.87 15.71 14.69
C SER A 20 -12.87 14.31 14.06
N ARG A 21 -12.08 13.37 14.63
CA ARG A 21 -12.04 11.97 14.20
C ARG A 21 -12.99 11.10 15.02
N ASN A 22 -13.44 9.97 14.50
CA ASN A 22 -14.35 9.08 15.21
C ASN A 22 -13.62 8.32 16.34
N VAL A 23 -13.53 8.94 17.52
CA VAL A 23 -12.85 8.36 18.68
C VAL A 23 -13.57 7.09 19.18
N LEU A 24 -14.89 7.01 19.03
CA LEU A 24 -15.65 5.82 19.45
C LEU A 24 -15.24 4.59 18.66
N HIS A 25 -15.17 4.71 17.32
CA HIS A 25 -14.66 3.64 16.46
C HIS A 25 -13.22 3.26 16.82
N ALA A 26 -12.36 4.26 17.06
CA ALA A 26 -10.96 4.03 17.41
C ALA A 26 -10.75 3.35 18.78
N LEU A 27 -11.75 3.33 19.66
CA LEU A 27 -11.71 2.61 20.94
C LEU A 27 -11.86 1.10 20.78
N GLU A 28 -12.33 0.61 19.63
CA GLU A 28 -12.48 -0.83 19.34
C GLU A 28 -11.15 -1.46 18.91
N TYR A 29 -10.27 -0.67 18.30
CA TYR A 29 -9.02 -1.14 17.72
C TYR A 29 -8.08 -1.87 18.67
N PRO A 30 -7.90 -1.48 19.95
CA PRO A 30 -7.03 -2.23 20.85
C PRO A 30 -7.46 -3.69 21.04
N GLN A 31 -8.77 -3.93 21.22
CA GLN A 31 -9.30 -5.28 21.36
C GLN A 31 -9.17 -6.07 20.06
N GLN A 32 -9.57 -5.45 18.93
CA GLN A 32 -9.46 -6.08 17.61
C GLN A 32 -8.00 -6.41 17.24
N LYS A 33 -7.05 -5.56 17.63
CA LYS A 33 -5.62 -5.83 17.49
C LYS A 33 -5.21 -7.05 18.32
N GLU A 34 -5.59 -7.12 19.60
CA GLU A 34 -5.26 -8.26 20.45
C GLU A 34 -5.82 -9.57 19.90
N ASP A 35 -7.08 -9.57 19.47
CA ASP A 35 -7.74 -10.74 18.89
C ASP A 35 -7.06 -11.18 17.59
N PHE A 36 -6.69 -10.23 16.74
CA PHE A 36 -5.97 -10.51 15.51
C PHE A 36 -4.58 -11.10 15.78
N TYR A 37 -3.83 -10.56 16.75
CA TYR A 37 -2.52 -11.07 17.12
C TYR A 37 -2.60 -12.48 17.70
N LYS A 38 -3.59 -12.75 18.57
CA LYS A 38 -3.86 -14.10 19.08
C LYS A 38 -4.16 -15.08 17.94
N ARG A 39 -4.99 -14.69 16.97
CA ARG A 39 -5.29 -15.51 15.78
C ARG A 39 -4.01 -15.84 14.99
N MET A 40 -3.18 -14.85 14.69
CA MET A 40 -1.93 -15.06 13.96
C MET A 40 -0.96 -15.97 14.72
N GLU A 41 -0.94 -15.88 16.05
CA GLU A 41 -0.13 -16.77 16.90
C GLU A 41 -0.62 -18.21 16.83
N THR A 42 -1.93 -18.44 16.89
CA THR A 42 -2.52 -19.77 16.73
C THR A 42 -2.17 -20.38 15.36
N TYR A 43 -2.06 -19.56 14.33
CA TYR A 43 -1.69 -20.00 12.98
C TYR A 43 -0.18 -20.10 12.73
N ARG A 44 0.68 -19.88 13.72
CA ARG A 44 2.15 -19.95 13.56
C ARG A 44 2.64 -21.19 12.79
N PRO A 45 2.16 -22.43 13.04
CA PRO A 45 2.55 -23.59 12.23
C PRO A 45 2.11 -23.49 10.76
N LEU A 46 0.90 -23.00 10.52
CA LEU A 46 0.36 -22.79 9.17
C LEU A 46 1.14 -21.71 8.41
N LEU A 47 1.60 -20.65 9.10
CA LEU A 47 2.45 -19.62 8.51
C LEU A 47 3.81 -20.18 8.05
N ALA A 48 4.40 -21.09 8.83
CA ALA A 48 5.64 -21.76 8.44
C ALA A 48 5.46 -22.63 7.18
N ASP A 49 4.35 -23.39 7.12
CA ASP A 49 3.98 -24.17 5.94
C ASP A 49 3.76 -23.30 4.70
N LEU A 50 3.13 -22.14 4.88
CA LEU A 50 2.83 -21.17 3.82
C LEU A 50 4.11 -20.57 3.22
N VAL A 51 5.05 -20.16 4.07
CA VAL A 51 6.35 -19.64 3.62
C VAL A 51 7.13 -20.73 2.91
N ALA A 52 7.15 -21.94 3.47
CA ALA A 52 7.81 -23.09 2.86
C ALA A 52 7.24 -23.41 1.48
N HIS A 53 5.92 -23.30 1.33
CA HIS A 53 5.24 -23.51 0.07
C HIS A 53 5.66 -22.49 -1.01
N HIS A 54 5.71 -21.20 -0.67
CA HIS A 54 6.13 -20.18 -1.64
C HIS A 54 7.61 -20.26 -2.01
N LEU A 55 8.48 -20.65 -1.07
CA LEU A 55 9.93 -20.68 -1.29
C LEU A 55 10.45 -22.05 -1.76
N GLY A 56 9.58 -23.07 -1.83
CA GLY A 56 9.98 -24.43 -2.19
C GLY A 56 10.91 -25.09 -1.16
N THR A 57 10.76 -24.75 0.12
CA THR A 57 11.56 -25.27 1.24
C THR A 57 10.74 -26.22 2.11
N LYS A 58 11.35 -26.79 3.16
CA LYS A 58 10.61 -27.60 4.13
C LYS A 58 10.08 -26.70 5.25
N PRO A 59 8.89 -26.97 5.82
CA PRO A 59 8.38 -26.23 6.97
C PRO A 59 9.31 -26.24 8.18
N THR A 60 10.07 -27.33 8.37
CA THR A 60 11.08 -27.47 9.44
C THR A 60 12.26 -26.50 9.31
N ASP A 61 12.46 -25.94 8.11
CA ASP A 61 13.52 -24.98 7.82
C ASP A 61 13.04 -23.53 8.00
N VAL A 62 11.75 -23.33 8.31
CA VAL A 62 11.14 -22.01 8.48
C VAL A 62 10.89 -21.74 9.96
N THR A 63 11.41 -20.61 10.45
CA THR A 63 11.20 -20.14 11.82
C THR A 63 10.46 -18.80 11.77
N ILE A 64 9.21 -18.79 12.24
CA ILE A 64 8.43 -17.57 12.45
C ILE A 64 8.93 -16.88 13.73
N SER A 65 9.17 -15.56 13.71
CA SER A 65 9.66 -14.84 14.89
C SER A 65 8.63 -14.76 16.02
N SER A 66 9.06 -14.62 17.27
CA SER A 66 8.14 -14.33 18.39
C SER A 66 7.42 -13.00 18.18
N GLN A 67 6.32 -12.78 18.89
CA GLN A 67 5.53 -11.55 18.79
C GLN A 67 6.32 -10.29 19.15
N ASP A 68 7.37 -10.41 19.98
CA ASP A 68 8.23 -9.28 20.36
C ASP A 68 8.92 -8.63 19.15
N TYR A 69 9.11 -9.40 18.07
CA TYR A 69 9.71 -8.94 16.83
C TYR A 69 8.69 -8.53 15.78
N TRP A 70 7.38 -8.75 16.01
CA TRP A 70 6.36 -8.34 15.07
C TRP A 70 6.34 -6.81 15.00
N ARG A 71 6.16 -6.30 13.78
CA ARG A 71 6.08 -4.87 13.50
C ARG A 71 4.70 -4.59 12.94
N HIS A 72 4.16 -3.40 13.17
CA HIS A 72 2.91 -3.01 12.55
C HIS A 72 2.97 -1.55 12.12
N GLY A 73 2.32 -1.26 11.01
CA GLY A 73 2.00 0.10 10.58
C GLY A 73 0.57 0.46 10.96
N SER A 74 0.03 1.45 10.26
CA SER A 74 -1.37 1.88 10.40
C SER A 74 -2.35 0.89 9.78
N PHE A 75 -1.93 0.13 8.77
CA PHE A 75 -2.80 -0.76 7.99
C PHE A 75 -2.31 -2.21 7.91
N ASN A 76 -1.10 -2.52 8.37
CA ASN A 76 -0.51 -3.85 8.18
C ASN A 76 0.21 -4.36 9.42
N LEU A 77 0.16 -5.68 9.60
CA LEU A 77 1.00 -6.47 10.48
C LEU A 77 2.12 -7.11 9.67
N CYS A 78 3.35 -6.96 10.15
CA CYS A 78 4.56 -7.51 9.55
C CYS A 78 5.20 -8.52 10.52
N ILE A 79 5.31 -9.77 10.08
CA ILE A 79 5.87 -10.89 10.84
C ILE A 79 7.19 -11.32 10.20
N PRO A 80 8.34 -11.04 10.85
CA PRO A 80 9.64 -11.52 10.39
C PRO A 80 9.73 -13.05 10.40
N VAL A 81 10.36 -13.60 9.37
CA VAL A 81 10.55 -15.04 9.19
C VAL A 81 11.98 -15.31 8.77
N HIS A 82 12.61 -16.28 9.44
CA HIS A 82 13.91 -16.78 9.08
C HIS A 82 13.79 -18.13 8.37
N VAL A 83 14.53 -18.30 7.28
CA VAL A 83 14.56 -19.53 6.49
C VAL A 83 15.98 -20.07 6.48
N LYS A 84 16.14 -21.29 6.98
CA LYS A 84 17.45 -21.94 7.03
C LYS A 84 17.93 -22.28 5.62
N PRO A 85 19.22 -22.07 5.32
CA PRO A 85 19.79 -22.51 4.06
C PRO A 85 19.76 -24.04 3.94
N SER A 86 19.56 -24.54 2.72
CA SER A 86 19.59 -25.97 2.41
C SER A 86 20.80 -26.30 1.54
N THR A 87 21.23 -27.56 1.54
CA THR A 87 22.33 -28.04 0.67
C THR A 87 21.96 -28.06 -0.82
N LYS A 88 20.66 -28.01 -1.15
CA LYS A 88 20.14 -28.09 -2.53
C LYS A 88 19.71 -26.74 -3.11
N SER A 89 19.47 -25.73 -2.27
CA SER A 89 19.03 -24.40 -2.69
C SER A 89 19.38 -23.36 -1.63
N THR A 90 19.65 -22.13 -2.07
CA THR A 90 19.86 -20.96 -1.22
C THR A 90 18.60 -20.09 -1.26
N PRO A 91 17.55 -20.41 -0.47
CA PRO A 91 16.38 -19.55 -0.36
C PRO A 91 16.77 -18.20 0.28
N PRO A 92 15.92 -17.16 0.12
CA PRO A 92 16.09 -15.94 0.89
C PRO A 92 16.01 -16.24 2.38
N GLN A 93 17.05 -15.87 3.12
CA GLN A 93 17.18 -16.24 4.53
C GLN A 93 16.29 -15.41 5.47
N LEU A 94 15.97 -14.17 5.07
CA LEU A 94 15.14 -13.26 5.84
C LEU A 94 14.01 -12.76 4.95
N VAL A 95 12.79 -13.15 5.32
CA VAL A 95 11.56 -12.78 4.62
C VAL A 95 10.56 -12.20 5.62
N LEU A 96 9.59 -11.47 5.13
CA LEU A 96 8.58 -10.79 5.91
C LEU A 96 7.20 -11.19 5.39
N LEU A 97 6.36 -11.72 6.28
CA LEU A 97 4.94 -11.85 6.01
C LEU A 97 4.26 -10.54 6.36
N ARG A 98 3.55 -9.94 5.40
CA ARG A 98 2.79 -8.71 5.57
C ARG A 98 1.30 -9.00 5.39
N PHE A 99 0.51 -8.74 6.42
CA PHE A 99 -0.93 -8.95 6.45
C PHE A 99 -1.64 -7.60 6.54
N PRO A 100 -2.72 -7.36 5.78
CA PRO A 100 -3.60 -6.24 6.05
C PRO A 100 -4.24 -6.42 7.44
N LEU A 101 -4.54 -5.31 8.11
CA LEU A 101 -5.28 -5.29 9.37
C LEU A 101 -6.78 -5.14 9.04
N PRO A 102 -7.61 -6.20 9.15
CA PRO A 102 -9.01 -6.16 8.72
C PRO A 102 -9.82 -5.02 9.36
N TYR A 103 -9.51 -4.71 10.63
CA TYR A 103 -10.12 -3.66 11.43
C TYR A 103 -9.65 -2.22 11.10
N ARG A 104 -8.68 -2.07 10.18
CA ARG A 104 -8.19 -0.77 9.68
C ARG A 104 -8.56 -0.52 8.23
N VAL A 105 -9.01 -1.54 7.50
CA VAL A 105 -9.30 -1.47 6.06
C VAL A 105 -10.79 -1.59 5.74
N GLY A 106 -11.65 -1.67 6.75
CA GLY A 106 -13.09 -1.78 6.56
C GLY A 106 -13.57 -3.15 6.10
N GLU A 107 -12.83 -4.23 6.40
CA GLU A 107 -13.20 -5.58 6.00
C GLU A 107 -14.58 -5.99 6.54
N ALA A 108 -14.90 -5.59 7.78
CA ALA A 108 -16.18 -5.91 8.41
C ALA A 108 -17.36 -5.16 7.77
N VAL A 109 -17.13 -3.97 7.22
CA VAL A 109 -18.16 -3.14 6.58
C VAL A 109 -18.32 -3.55 5.13
N GLN A 110 -17.20 -3.75 4.43
CA GLN A 110 -17.14 -4.05 3.00
C GLN A 110 -16.17 -5.21 2.76
N PRO A 111 -16.68 -6.47 2.84
CA PRO A 111 -15.87 -7.66 2.64
C PRO A 111 -15.10 -7.65 1.31
N GLY A 112 -13.85 -8.10 1.36
CA GLY A 112 -12.90 -8.09 0.26
C GLY A 112 -11.97 -6.86 0.22
N ASN A 113 -12.09 -5.90 1.13
CA ASN A 113 -11.21 -4.72 1.17
C ASN A 113 -9.74 -5.10 1.45
N SER A 114 -9.53 -6.09 2.32
CA SER A 114 -8.22 -6.66 2.60
C SER A 114 -7.60 -7.29 1.34
N ASP A 115 -8.40 -8.03 0.58
CA ASP A 115 -7.97 -8.69 -0.66
C ASP A 115 -7.68 -7.69 -1.79
N GLU A 116 -8.54 -6.67 -1.98
CA GLU A 116 -8.30 -5.59 -2.94
C GLU A 116 -6.97 -4.88 -2.65
N LYS A 117 -6.72 -4.55 -1.39
CA LYS A 117 -5.48 -3.92 -0.96
C LYS A 117 -4.25 -4.78 -1.24
N VAL A 118 -4.27 -6.04 -0.80
CA VAL A 118 -3.15 -6.99 -1.02
C VAL A 118 -2.90 -7.21 -2.51
N ASN A 119 -3.96 -7.40 -3.29
CA ASN A 119 -3.84 -7.60 -4.73
C ASN A 119 -3.26 -6.36 -5.42
N CYS A 120 -3.71 -5.16 -5.06
CA CYS A 120 -3.18 -3.92 -5.62
C CYS A 120 -1.70 -3.72 -5.28
N GLU A 121 -1.29 -3.97 -4.03
CA GLU A 121 0.12 -3.89 -3.64
C GLU A 121 0.97 -4.90 -4.42
N ALA A 122 0.51 -6.16 -4.52
CA ALA A 122 1.22 -7.20 -5.28
C ALA A 122 1.33 -6.87 -6.78
N ALA A 123 0.27 -6.29 -7.36
CA ALA A 123 0.25 -5.87 -8.75
C ALA A 123 1.19 -4.68 -9.00
N THR A 124 1.34 -3.77 -8.03
CA THR A 124 2.35 -2.71 -8.09
C THR A 124 3.77 -3.29 -8.14
N TYR A 125 4.10 -4.28 -7.30
CA TYR A 125 5.38 -5.00 -7.40
C TYR A 125 5.59 -5.59 -8.79
N ALA A 126 4.59 -6.28 -9.33
CA ALA A 126 4.66 -6.87 -10.66
C ALA A 126 4.88 -5.82 -11.77
N TRP A 127 4.16 -4.70 -11.72
CA TRP A 127 4.29 -3.62 -12.69
C TRP A 127 5.67 -2.97 -12.66
N LEU A 128 6.16 -2.62 -11.46
CA LEU A 128 7.46 -1.97 -11.29
C LEU A 128 8.61 -2.86 -11.73
N GLN A 129 8.59 -4.16 -11.37
CA GLN A 129 9.63 -5.10 -11.81
C GLN A 129 9.69 -5.26 -13.33
N GLU A 130 8.55 -5.15 -14.03
CA GLU A 130 8.48 -5.32 -15.48
C GLU A 130 8.75 -4.02 -16.26
N ASN A 131 8.35 -2.86 -15.73
CA ASN A 131 8.35 -1.60 -16.48
C ASN A 131 9.34 -0.56 -15.93
N CYS A 132 9.67 -0.62 -14.64
CA CYS A 132 10.55 0.34 -13.97
C CYS A 132 11.62 -0.38 -13.10
N PRO A 133 12.44 -1.29 -13.66
CA PRO A 133 13.38 -2.10 -12.88
C PRO A 133 14.50 -1.29 -12.20
N SER A 134 14.68 -0.02 -12.59
CA SER A 134 15.60 0.91 -11.93
C SER A 134 15.09 1.43 -10.60
N VAL A 135 13.79 1.32 -10.32
CA VAL A 135 13.20 1.75 -9.04
C VAL A 135 13.50 0.67 -8.01
N PRO A 136 14.29 0.96 -6.97
CA PRO A 136 14.72 -0.05 -6.03
C PRO A 136 13.56 -0.38 -5.07
N ILE A 137 13.02 -1.59 -5.16
CA ILE A 137 11.95 -2.09 -4.29
C ILE A 137 12.31 -3.48 -3.74
N PRO A 138 11.70 -3.93 -2.62
CA PRO A 138 11.90 -5.27 -2.12
C PRO A 138 11.49 -6.34 -3.14
N GLN A 139 12.05 -7.53 -3.05
CA GLN A 139 11.50 -8.65 -3.80
C GLN A 139 10.18 -9.13 -3.18
N LEU A 140 9.15 -9.31 -4.02
CA LEU A 140 7.92 -10.02 -3.65
C LEU A 140 8.04 -11.47 -4.14
N TYR A 141 8.04 -12.41 -3.20
CA TYR A 141 8.19 -13.85 -3.44
C TYR A 141 6.85 -14.52 -3.74
N GLY A 142 5.76 -14.00 -3.18
CA GLY A 142 4.42 -14.50 -3.42
C GLY A 142 3.39 -13.78 -2.56
N PHE A 143 2.12 -14.06 -2.83
CA PHE A 143 1.01 -13.52 -2.07
C PHE A 143 -0.20 -14.45 -2.12
N GLY A 144 -1.15 -14.24 -1.22
CA GLY A 144 -2.41 -14.95 -1.21
C GLY A 144 -3.57 -14.03 -0.86
N LEU A 145 -4.76 -14.48 -1.21
CA LEU A 145 -6.04 -13.82 -0.96
C LEU A 145 -6.92 -14.69 -0.05
N SER A 146 -7.89 -14.11 0.64
CA SER A 146 -8.84 -14.87 1.49
C SER A 146 -9.67 -15.86 0.67
N THR A 147 -9.87 -15.59 -0.62
CA THR A 147 -10.48 -16.51 -1.61
C THR A 147 -9.68 -17.79 -1.89
N ASN A 148 -8.59 -18.04 -1.16
CA ASN A 148 -7.72 -19.21 -1.27
C ASN A 148 -6.91 -19.28 -2.58
N GLN A 149 -6.93 -18.20 -3.37
CA GLN A 149 -6.04 -17.99 -4.50
C GLN A 149 -4.66 -17.56 -4.01
N ARG A 150 -3.62 -18.14 -4.60
CA ARG A 150 -2.23 -17.82 -4.29
C ARG A 150 -1.43 -17.60 -5.54
N PHE A 151 -0.43 -16.76 -5.41
CA PHE A 151 0.45 -16.40 -6.50
C PHE A 151 1.87 -16.55 -6.01
N THR A 152 2.67 -17.36 -6.71
CA THR A 152 4.09 -17.53 -6.40
C THR A 152 4.92 -16.96 -7.53
N ASN A 153 5.99 -16.26 -7.18
CA ASN A 153 6.96 -15.78 -8.16
C ASN A 153 7.57 -16.97 -8.91
N LEU A 154 7.64 -16.85 -10.24
CA LEU A 154 8.10 -17.87 -11.17
C LEU A 154 9.46 -18.47 -10.79
N ASP A 155 10.34 -17.69 -10.17
CA ASP A 155 11.69 -18.13 -9.77
C ASP A 155 11.70 -19.11 -8.59
N PHE A 156 10.57 -19.26 -7.88
CA PHE A 156 10.41 -20.18 -6.75
C PHE A 156 9.52 -21.39 -7.08
N LEU A 157 9.01 -21.47 -8.31
CA LEU A 157 8.27 -22.65 -8.76
C LEU A 157 9.19 -23.85 -9.02
N PRO A 158 8.65 -25.09 -8.98
CA PRO A 158 9.33 -26.28 -9.46
C PRO A 158 9.85 -26.10 -10.88
N TRP A 159 10.98 -26.74 -11.20
CA TRP A 159 11.70 -26.54 -12.46
C TRP A 159 10.84 -26.76 -13.70
N TRP A 160 9.94 -27.76 -13.70
CA TRP A 160 9.05 -28.05 -14.82
C TRP A 160 8.00 -26.94 -15.02
N SER A 161 7.37 -26.47 -13.94
CA SER A 161 6.39 -25.38 -13.97
C SER A 161 7.04 -24.08 -14.41
N ARG A 162 8.26 -23.81 -13.92
CA ARG A 162 9.06 -22.65 -14.31
C ARG A 162 9.34 -22.66 -15.81
N TRP A 163 9.82 -23.79 -16.35
CA TRP A 163 10.09 -23.92 -17.77
C TRP A 163 8.84 -23.72 -18.62
N PHE A 164 7.72 -24.35 -18.25
CA PHE A 164 6.45 -24.20 -18.95
C PHE A 164 5.95 -22.75 -18.97
N GLN A 165 5.98 -22.07 -17.81
CA GLN A 165 5.53 -20.67 -17.73
C GLN A 165 6.47 -19.72 -18.47
N GLN A 166 7.78 -19.98 -18.45
CA GLN A 166 8.74 -19.20 -19.23
C GLN A 166 8.52 -19.38 -20.74
N ALA A 167 8.28 -20.61 -21.19
CA ALA A 167 7.94 -20.91 -22.58
C ALA A 167 6.62 -20.22 -22.98
N ARG A 168 5.57 -20.31 -22.15
CA ARG A 168 4.29 -19.63 -22.37
C ARG A 168 4.48 -18.12 -22.52
N ARG A 169 5.24 -17.49 -21.62
CA ARG A 169 5.52 -16.04 -21.68
C ARG A 169 6.30 -15.67 -22.94
N TYR A 170 7.28 -16.49 -23.33
CA TYR A 170 8.04 -16.28 -24.56
C TYR A 170 7.16 -16.38 -25.80
N PHE A 171 6.37 -17.45 -25.95
CA PHE A 171 5.48 -17.61 -27.11
C PHE A 171 4.45 -16.48 -27.20
N LEU A 172 3.78 -16.13 -26.10
CA LEU A 172 2.81 -15.02 -26.08
C LEU A 172 3.48 -13.70 -26.51
N ALA A 173 4.70 -13.43 -26.03
CA ALA A 173 5.47 -12.26 -26.44
C ALA A 173 5.75 -12.25 -27.95
N THR A 174 6.22 -13.38 -28.49
CA THR A 174 6.57 -13.53 -29.92
C THR A 174 5.38 -13.31 -30.84
N PHE A 175 4.16 -13.67 -30.40
CA PHE A 175 2.93 -13.48 -31.16
C PHE A 175 2.20 -12.15 -30.85
N GLY A 176 2.80 -11.25 -30.07
CA GLY A 176 2.21 -9.94 -29.75
C GLY A 176 1.02 -10.00 -28.79
N PHE A 177 0.78 -11.13 -28.13
CA PHE A 177 -0.24 -11.24 -27.10
C PHE A 177 0.22 -10.64 -25.78
N GLN A 178 -0.74 -10.23 -24.94
CA GLN A 178 -0.45 -9.81 -23.58
C GLN A 178 0.28 -10.95 -22.84
N ARG A 179 1.33 -10.59 -22.09
CA ARG A 179 2.10 -11.53 -21.29
C ARG A 179 1.54 -11.58 -19.87
N PRO A 180 1.39 -12.77 -19.25
CA PRO A 180 1.14 -12.84 -17.82
C PRO A 180 2.37 -12.32 -17.07
N SER A 181 2.13 -11.87 -15.84
CA SER A 181 3.17 -11.39 -14.93
C SER A 181 4.14 -12.51 -14.53
N ARG A 182 5.16 -12.19 -13.73
CA ARG A 182 6.03 -13.17 -13.07
C ARG A 182 5.33 -13.97 -11.96
N TYR A 183 4.09 -13.63 -11.61
CA TYR A 183 3.36 -14.23 -10.50
C TYR A 183 2.32 -15.21 -11.02
N VAL A 184 2.51 -16.49 -10.69
CA VAL A 184 1.70 -17.58 -11.23
C VAL A 184 0.64 -17.98 -10.22
N CYS A 185 -0.62 -17.88 -10.62
CA CYS A 185 -1.75 -18.28 -9.81
C CYS A 185 -1.82 -19.81 -9.65
N HIS A 186 -2.08 -20.27 -8.43
CA HIS A 186 -2.43 -21.66 -8.12
C HIS A 186 -3.35 -21.73 -6.90
N PRO A 187 -4.29 -22.69 -6.86
CA PRO A 187 -5.11 -22.95 -5.67
C PRO A 187 -4.36 -23.84 -4.68
N SER A 188 -4.61 -23.67 -3.39
CA SER A 188 -4.13 -24.59 -2.36
C SER A 188 -5.12 -24.66 -1.19
N SER A 189 -5.91 -25.75 -1.13
CA SER A 189 -6.87 -25.97 -0.03
C SER A 189 -6.21 -26.12 1.35
N ARG A 190 -4.92 -26.46 1.40
CA ARG A 190 -4.15 -26.64 2.64
C ARG A 190 -4.16 -25.42 3.55
N PHE A 191 -4.35 -24.24 2.97
CA PHE A 191 -4.25 -22.97 3.67
C PHE A 191 -5.60 -22.22 3.70
N ALA A 192 -6.70 -22.92 3.43
CA ALA A 192 -8.04 -22.32 3.44
C ALA A 192 -8.38 -21.75 4.82
N ASP A 193 -7.95 -22.43 5.89
CA ASP A 193 -8.17 -22.00 7.28
C ASP A 193 -7.52 -20.66 7.63
N LEU A 194 -6.55 -20.18 6.83
CA LEU A 194 -5.93 -18.88 7.07
C LEU A 194 -6.95 -17.75 6.86
N ASP A 195 -7.80 -17.84 5.85
CA ASP A 195 -8.90 -16.92 5.53
C ASP A 195 -8.52 -15.43 5.71
N ILE A 196 -7.36 -15.05 5.18
CA ILE A 196 -6.87 -13.66 5.10
C ILE A 196 -5.83 -13.54 3.98
N GLY A 197 -5.82 -12.39 3.30
CA GLY A 197 -4.78 -12.05 2.33
C GLY A 197 -3.43 -11.76 2.98
N TYR A 198 -2.34 -11.96 2.25
CA TYR A 198 -0.98 -11.71 2.72
C TYR A 198 0.00 -11.49 1.57
N LEU A 199 1.13 -10.84 1.87
CA LEU A 199 2.30 -10.75 1.01
C LEU A 199 3.49 -11.43 1.69
N LEU A 200 4.32 -12.12 0.91
CA LEU A 200 5.62 -12.64 1.33
C LEU A 200 6.72 -11.87 0.60
N ILE A 201 7.38 -10.97 1.32
CA ILE A 201 8.35 -10.03 0.75
C ILE A 201 9.74 -10.16 1.39
N GLN A 202 10.73 -9.58 0.75
CA GLN A 202 12.10 -9.50 1.25
C GLN A 202 12.17 -8.59 2.49
N THR A 203 12.92 -9.05 3.50
CA THR A 203 13.34 -8.18 4.61
C THR A 203 14.53 -7.33 4.17
N ILE A 204 14.43 -6.01 4.34
CA ILE A 204 15.53 -5.09 4.02
C ILE A 204 16.53 -5.08 5.17
N THR A 205 17.78 -5.42 4.87
CA THR A 205 18.88 -5.52 5.84
C THR A 205 20.02 -4.53 5.56
N SER A 206 19.98 -3.85 4.43
CA SER A 206 20.99 -2.90 3.96
C SER A 206 20.42 -1.48 3.92
N GLY A 207 21.24 -0.50 4.30
CA GLY A 207 20.82 0.89 4.39
C GLY A 207 20.09 1.20 5.69
N GLU A 208 19.93 2.50 5.95
CA GLU A 208 19.14 3.01 7.06
C GLU A 208 17.85 3.65 6.53
N MET A 209 16.78 3.61 7.33
CA MET A 209 15.55 4.33 7.01
C MET A 209 15.85 5.84 7.08
N LEU A 210 15.48 6.60 6.04
CA LEU A 210 15.83 8.02 5.93
C LEU A 210 15.35 8.83 7.15
N SER A 211 14.22 8.46 7.76
CA SER A 211 13.73 9.13 8.97
C SER A 211 14.67 9.03 10.18
N GLU A 212 15.52 8.00 10.27
CA GLU A 212 16.46 7.80 11.40
C GLU A 212 17.63 8.78 11.36
N SER A 213 18.05 9.21 10.16
CA SER A 213 19.19 10.12 9.99
C SER A 213 18.81 11.52 9.51
N TRP A 214 17.55 11.74 9.12
CA TRP A 214 17.06 13.01 8.58
C TRP A 214 17.42 14.23 9.42
N ASP A 215 16.98 14.28 10.69
CA ASP A 215 17.12 15.50 11.51
C ASP A 215 18.57 15.86 11.82
N LYS A 216 19.48 14.89 11.73
CA LYS A 216 20.91 15.09 11.96
C LYS A 216 21.67 15.49 10.70
N LYS A 217 21.22 15.06 9.53
CA LYS A 217 21.98 15.12 8.27
C LYS A 217 21.35 16.00 7.19
N ARG A 218 20.10 16.47 7.35
CA ARG A 218 19.36 17.22 6.31
C ARG A 218 19.99 18.52 5.86
N ASP A 219 20.83 19.14 6.69
CA ASP A 219 21.49 20.40 6.33
C ASP A 219 22.81 20.16 5.55
N ASP A 220 23.21 18.90 5.37
CA ASP A 220 24.35 18.53 4.52
C ASP A 220 23.95 18.59 3.03
N VAL A 221 24.54 19.56 2.33
CA VAL A 221 24.26 19.84 0.91
C VAL A 221 24.58 18.64 0.00
N ARG A 222 25.64 17.89 0.29
CA ARG A 222 26.05 16.74 -0.54
C ARG A 222 25.04 15.61 -0.42
N LEU A 223 24.60 15.32 0.80
CA LEU A 223 23.58 14.30 1.06
C LEU A 223 22.23 14.67 0.45
N GLN A 224 21.84 15.94 0.53
CA GLN A 224 20.63 16.45 -0.12
C GLN A 224 20.69 16.31 -1.65
N ASP A 225 21.81 16.67 -2.30
CA ASP A 225 21.95 16.51 -3.76
C ASP A 225 21.79 15.04 -4.18
N ASN A 226 22.43 14.10 -3.45
CA ASN A 226 22.33 12.67 -3.73
C ASN A 226 20.89 12.15 -3.58
N LEU A 227 20.20 12.57 -2.53
CA LEU A 227 18.81 12.20 -2.28
C LEU A 227 17.88 12.74 -3.37
N GLN A 228 17.97 14.05 -3.65
CA GLN A 228 17.14 14.72 -4.66
C GLN A 228 17.37 14.09 -6.05
N ARG A 229 18.63 13.82 -6.40
CA ARG A 229 18.99 13.14 -7.65
C ARG A 229 18.42 11.72 -7.72
N SER A 230 18.46 10.97 -6.62
CA SER A 230 17.87 9.63 -6.55
C SER A 230 16.36 9.66 -6.73
N LEU A 231 15.66 10.53 -6.00
CA LEU A 231 14.21 10.71 -6.09
C LEU A 231 13.79 11.18 -7.48
N ALA A 232 14.51 12.14 -8.07
CA ALA A 232 14.24 12.61 -9.42
C ALA A 232 14.36 11.47 -10.46
N ARG A 233 15.39 10.63 -10.37
CA ARG A 233 15.54 9.46 -11.25
C ARG A 233 14.39 8.47 -11.10
N ILE A 234 13.94 8.21 -9.88
CA ILE A 234 12.80 7.33 -9.61
C ILE A 234 11.53 7.93 -10.22
N MET A 235 11.22 9.19 -9.94
CA MET A 235 10.04 9.88 -10.47
C MET A 235 10.03 9.91 -12.01
N LEU A 236 11.18 10.19 -12.63
CA LEU A 236 11.33 10.18 -14.09
C LEU A 236 11.15 8.77 -14.68
N SER A 237 11.67 7.73 -14.01
CA SER A 237 11.48 6.34 -14.44
C SER A 237 10.00 5.95 -14.42
N LEU A 238 9.29 6.27 -13.33
CA LEU A 238 7.85 6.02 -13.21
C LEU A 238 7.03 6.80 -14.25
N ALA A 239 7.39 8.07 -14.50
CA ALA A 239 6.71 8.93 -15.46
C ALA A 239 7.01 8.58 -16.93
N SER A 240 8.08 7.82 -17.19
CA SER A 240 8.47 7.43 -18.56
C SER A 240 7.51 6.44 -19.22
N VAL A 241 6.64 5.79 -18.44
CA VAL A 241 5.67 4.80 -18.91
C VAL A 241 4.26 5.39 -18.81
N PRO A 242 3.70 5.92 -19.93
CA PRO A 242 2.36 6.49 -19.91
C PRO A 242 1.30 5.42 -19.68
N LEU A 243 0.27 5.76 -18.91
CA LEU A 243 -0.84 4.88 -18.58
C LEU A 243 -2.14 5.39 -19.22
N ALA A 244 -3.01 4.45 -19.58
CA ALA A 244 -4.22 4.76 -20.35
C ALA A 244 -5.35 5.39 -19.53
N ARG A 245 -5.27 5.34 -18.20
CA ARG A 245 -6.30 5.81 -17.26
C ARG A 245 -5.73 5.97 -15.85
N ILE A 246 -6.50 6.63 -14.99
CA ILE A 246 -6.28 6.76 -13.54
C ILE A 246 -6.92 5.54 -12.86
N GLY A 247 -6.15 4.81 -12.05
CA GLY A 247 -6.55 3.55 -11.43
C GLY A 247 -5.40 2.90 -10.66
N ALA A 248 -5.70 1.82 -9.94
CA ALA A 248 -4.70 0.92 -9.37
C ALA A 248 -4.57 -0.34 -10.23
N PHE A 249 -3.37 -0.91 -10.23
CA PHE A 249 -3.16 -2.21 -10.86
C PHE A 249 -3.73 -3.32 -9.99
N ARG A 250 -4.17 -4.41 -10.62
CA ARG A 250 -4.44 -5.70 -9.97
C ARG A 250 -3.95 -6.85 -10.83
N LEU A 251 -3.73 -8.00 -10.21
CA LEU A 251 -3.50 -9.27 -10.89
C LEU A 251 -4.83 -10.04 -10.97
N ASP A 252 -5.22 -10.41 -12.19
CA ASP A 252 -6.38 -11.28 -12.40
C ASP A 252 -6.07 -12.74 -12.03
N ASN A 253 -7.11 -13.58 -12.02
CA ASN A 253 -7.01 -15.00 -11.65
C ASN A 253 -6.06 -15.81 -12.56
N ASN A 254 -5.68 -15.26 -13.71
CA ASN A 254 -4.76 -15.88 -14.66
C ASN A 254 -3.33 -15.32 -14.57
N GLY A 255 -3.08 -14.43 -13.59
CA GLY A 255 -1.78 -13.80 -13.35
C GLY A 255 -1.48 -12.65 -14.31
N TYR A 256 -2.47 -12.11 -15.03
CA TYR A 256 -2.27 -10.93 -15.89
C TYR A 256 -2.46 -9.65 -15.10
N LEU A 257 -1.57 -8.70 -15.38
CA LEU A 257 -1.66 -7.36 -14.84
C LEU A 257 -2.77 -6.57 -15.55
N ARG A 258 -3.64 -5.94 -14.76
CA ARG A 258 -4.77 -5.14 -15.23
C ARG A 258 -4.77 -3.78 -14.54
N LEU A 259 -4.97 -2.71 -15.29
CA LEU A 259 -5.21 -1.36 -14.76
C LEU A 259 -6.71 -1.08 -14.80
N ASP A 260 -7.45 -1.74 -13.90
CA ASP A 260 -8.91 -1.72 -13.86
C ASP A 260 -9.47 -1.72 -12.43
N ASN A 261 -8.63 -1.47 -11.41
CA ASN A 261 -9.08 -1.20 -10.05
C ASN A 261 -9.18 0.30 -9.79
N ARG A 262 -10.08 0.72 -8.90
CA ARG A 262 -10.14 2.10 -8.41
C ARG A 262 -8.82 2.52 -7.78
N PRO A 263 -8.43 3.80 -7.88
CA PRO A 263 -7.32 4.33 -7.11
C PRO A 263 -7.57 4.08 -5.62
N LEU A 264 -6.63 3.44 -4.95
CA LEU A 264 -6.67 3.28 -3.50
C LEU A 264 -5.93 4.44 -2.86
N ASN A 265 -6.52 5.00 -1.79
CA ASN A 265 -5.86 5.99 -0.96
C ASN A 265 -6.31 5.84 0.49
N VAL A 266 -5.53 6.42 1.39
CA VAL A 266 -5.75 6.36 2.84
C VAL A 266 -7.13 6.89 3.24
N MET A 267 -7.61 7.96 2.61
CA MET A 267 -8.92 8.56 2.93
C MET A 267 -10.08 7.63 2.59
N PHE A 268 -10.06 7.01 1.41
CA PHE A 268 -11.06 6.02 0.99
C PHE A 268 -11.08 4.82 1.93
N THR A 269 -9.91 4.28 2.25
CA THR A 269 -9.79 3.17 3.20
C THR A 269 -10.34 3.53 4.58
N MET A 270 -10.06 4.74 5.08
CA MET A 270 -10.58 5.19 6.38
C MET A 270 -12.09 5.41 6.37
N HIS A 271 -12.64 5.98 5.30
CA HIS A 271 -14.09 6.16 5.14
C HIS A 271 -14.83 4.82 5.16
N GLU A 272 -14.40 3.85 4.34
CA GLU A 272 -15.01 2.52 4.34
C GLU A 272 -14.84 1.82 5.69
N ASN A 273 -13.69 2.01 6.36
CA ASN A 273 -13.47 1.47 7.70
C ASN A 273 -14.39 2.06 8.76
N GLU A 274 -14.81 3.31 8.61
CA GLU A 274 -15.76 3.99 9.49
C GLU A 274 -17.23 3.84 9.05
N GLY A 275 -17.51 3.07 8.00
CA GLY A 275 -18.87 2.89 7.49
C GLY A 275 -19.41 4.06 6.65
N ILE A 276 -18.53 4.97 6.21
CA ILE A 276 -18.89 6.10 5.34
C ILE A 276 -18.87 5.60 3.89
N PRO A 277 -19.99 5.68 3.16
CA PRO A 277 -20.05 5.19 1.78
C PRO A 277 -19.19 6.06 0.87
N LEU A 278 -18.48 5.44 -0.07
CA LEU A 278 -17.74 6.15 -1.11
C LEU A 278 -18.50 6.27 -2.43
N ASN A 279 -19.52 5.43 -2.66
CA ASN A 279 -20.27 5.35 -3.92
C ASN A 279 -19.43 5.05 -5.18
N ILE A 280 -18.19 4.57 -5.01
CA ILE A 280 -17.29 4.13 -6.10
C ILE A 280 -17.13 2.60 -6.10
N SER A 281 -17.39 1.97 -7.24
CA SER A 281 -17.16 0.52 -7.41
C SER A 281 -15.65 0.22 -7.49
N ARG A 282 -15.23 -0.96 -6.99
CA ARG A 282 -13.83 -1.43 -7.06
C ARG A 282 -13.26 -1.44 -8.48
N ASN A 283 -14.10 -1.66 -9.51
CA ASN A 283 -13.67 -1.73 -10.91
C ASN A 283 -13.73 -0.36 -11.64
N THR A 284 -13.94 0.73 -10.91
CA THR A 284 -14.05 2.07 -11.50
C THR A 284 -12.66 2.63 -11.79
N THR A 285 -12.45 3.12 -13.00
CA THR A 285 -11.23 3.84 -13.39
C THR A 285 -11.61 5.12 -14.13
N PHE A 286 -10.72 6.10 -14.18
CA PHE A 286 -11.03 7.41 -14.76
C PHE A 286 -10.18 7.69 -15.98
N SER A 287 -10.81 8.10 -17.07
CA SER A 287 -10.13 8.61 -18.26
C SER A 287 -10.02 10.14 -18.28
N SER A 288 -10.57 10.83 -17.29
CA SER A 288 -10.61 12.29 -17.17
C SER A 288 -10.15 12.71 -15.77
N VAL A 289 -9.30 13.75 -15.70
CA VAL A 289 -8.87 14.38 -14.44
C VAL A 289 -10.06 14.95 -13.69
N ASN A 290 -11.03 15.53 -14.41
CA ASN A 290 -12.21 16.14 -13.79
C ASN A 290 -13.07 15.10 -13.07
N ASP A 291 -13.32 13.96 -13.69
CA ASP A 291 -14.14 12.90 -13.08
C ASP A 291 -13.45 12.35 -11.83
N PHE A 292 -12.13 12.14 -11.91
CA PHE A 292 -11.33 11.70 -10.78
C PHE A 292 -11.38 12.67 -9.60
N VAL A 293 -11.24 13.98 -9.86
CA VAL A 293 -11.27 15.01 -8.81
C VAL A 293 -12.66 15.18 -8.22
N LEU A 294 -13.70 15.18 -9.06
CA LEU A 294 -15.08 15.27 -8.61
C LEU A 294 -15.47 14.08 -7.74
N GLU A 295 -14.98 12.89 -8.04
CA GLU A 295 -15.18 11.70 -7.20
C GLU A 295 -14.52 11.86 -5.82
N HIS A 296 -13.30 12.41 -5.76
CA HIS A 296 -12.64 12.70 -4.48
C HIS A 296 -13.43 13.72 -3.66
N LEU A 297 -13.98 14.75 -4.30
CA LEU A 297 -14.84 15.74 -3.65
C LEU A 297 -16.17 15.13 -3.18
N ALA A 298 -16.75 14.18 -3.92
CA ALA A 298 -17.93 13.44 -3.50
C ALA A 298 -17.67 12.60 -2.23
N ALA A 299 -16.50 11.99 -2.10
CA ALA A 299 -16.11 11.27 -0.89
C ALA A 299 -15.99 12.21 0.34
N PHE A 300 -15.50 13.44 0.17
CA PHE A 300 -15.49 14.45 1.24
C PHE A 300 -16.90 14.87 1.66
N ASP A 301 -17.80 15.05 0.69
CA ASP A 301 -19.22 15.33 0.95
C ASP A 301 -19.88 14.21 1.76
N ASN A 302 -19.62 12.95 1.41
CA ASN A 302 -20.17 11.81 2.14
C ASN A 302 -19.68 11.81 3.60
N ARG A 303 -18.42 12.17 3.86
CA ARG A 303 -17.95 12.33 5.24
C ARG A 303 -18.78 13.36 6.00
N LEU A 304 -19.08 14.51 5.40
CA LEU A 304 -19.89 15.55 6.02
C LEU A 304 -21.31 15.08 6.36
N LEU A 305 -21.89 14.21 5.52
CA LEU A 305 -23.25 13.69 5.68
C LEU A 305 -23.35 12.54 6.67
N TYR A 306 -22.38 11.62 6.66
CA TYR A 306 -22.49 10.34 7.37
C TYR A 306 -21.66 10.27 8.65
N GLN A 307 -20.58 11.06 8.78
CA GLN A 307 -19.77 11.06 10.00
C GLN A 307 -20.42 11.96 11.07
N GLN A 308 -20.85 11.35 12.18
CA GLN A 308 -21.61 12.05 13.24
C GLN A 308 -20.91 13.27 13.85
N ASN A 309 -19.57 13.27 13.90
CA ASN A 309 -18.76 14.37 14.42
C ASN A 309 -17.98 15.12 13.32
N ALA A 310 -18.48 15.12 12.08
CA ALA A 310 -17.88 15.90 10.99
C ALA A 310 -17.94 17.41 11.20
N ILE A 311 -18.92 17.88 11.99
CA ILE A 311 -19.22 19.30 12.20
C ILE A 311 -19.14 19.62 13.69
N THR A 312 -18.36 20.63 14.04
CA THR A 312 -18.15 21.08 15.42
C THR A 312 -18.98 22.32 15.78
N SER A 313 -19.40 23.11 14.78
CA SER A 313 -20.23 24.30 14.95
C SER A 313 -20.94 24.67 13.65
N ARG A 314 -21.88 25.63 13.71
CA ARG A 314 -22.54 26.15 12.49
C ARG A 314 -21.55 26.82 11.54
N ASP A 315 -20.58 27.55 12.07
CA ASP A 315 -19.59 28.26 11.25
C ASP A 315 -18.63 27.27 10.56
N ASP A 316 -18.24 26.21 11.28
CA ASP A 316 -17.48 25.08 10.72
C ASP A 316 -18.27 24.39 9.58
N ALA A 317 -19.56 24.13 9.79
CA ALA A 317 -20.44 23.58 8.75
C ALA A 317 -20.46 24.48 7.49
N LEU A 318 -20.72 25.78 7.69
CA LEU A 318 -20.78 26.75 6.59
C LEU A 318 -19.45 26.83 5.84
N TYR A 319 -18.33 26.82 6.57
CA TYR A 319 -17.00 26.84 5.99
C TYR A 319 -16.72 25.59 5.16
N GLN A 320 -16.97 24.39 5.70
CA GLN A 320 -16.75 23.13 4.98
C GLN A 320 -17.65 23.03 3.73
N MET A 321 -18.95 23.31 3.85
CA MET A 321 -19.89 23.27 2.72
C MET A 321 -19.52 24.29 1.63
N THR A 322 -19.20 25.52 2.00
CA THR A 322 -18.81 26.56 1.04
C THR A 322 -17.49 26.21 0.36
N SER A 323 -16.53 25.65 1.10
CA SER A 323 -15.25 25.20 0.55
C SER A 323 -15.44 24.05 -0.45
N LEU A 324 -16.30 23.08 -0.16
CA LEU A 324 -16.60 21.96 -1.07
C LEU A 324 -17.34 22.43 -2.32
N ALA A 325 -18.33 23.33 -2.17
CA ALA A 325 -19.02 23.94 -3.29
C ALA A 325 -18.07 24.73 -4.20
N ALA A 326 -17.18 25.54 -3.60
CA ALA A 326 -16.15 26.29 -4.32
C ALA A 326 -15.16 25.35 -5.03
N ALA A 327 -14.67 24.32 -4.34
CA ALA A 327 -13.74 23.34 -4.92
C ALA A 327 -14.34 22.65 -6.15
N ARG A 328 -15.61 22.23 -6.09
CA ARG A 328 -16.32 21.63 -7.25
C ARG A 328 -16.44 22.58 -8.43
N ALA A 329 -16.68 23.86 -8.17
CA ALA A 329 -16.79 24.86 -9.23
C ALA A 329 -15.43 25.22 -9.82
N ILE A 330 -14.38 25.29 -8.99
CA ILE A 330 -13.08 25.87 -9.36
C ILE A 330 -12.08 24.83 -9.86
N PHE A 331 -11.94 23.68 -9.19
CA PHE A 331 -10.88 22.71 -9.52
C PHE A 331 -10.89 22.25 -10.98
N PRO A 332 -12.04 21.90 -11.61
CA PRO A 332 -12.06 21.54 -13.02
C PRO A 332 -11.54 22.64 -13.97
N GLN A 333 -11.58 23.90 -13.53
CA GLN A 333 -11.08 25.05 -14.29
C GLN A 333 -9.59 25.33 -14.06
N MET A 334 -9.01 24.79 -12.97
CA MET A 334 -7.59 24.96 -12.65
C MET A 334 -6.68 24.01 -13.43
N PHE A 335 -7.20 22.86 -13.86
CA PHE A 335 -6.42 21.88 -14.64
C PHE A 335 -6.26 22.30 -16.09
N ARG A 336 -5.09 22.01 -16.66
CA ARG A 336 -4.81 22.32 -18.05
C ARG A 336 -5.66 21.42 -18.96
N ARG A 337 -6.45 22.04 -19.84
CA ARG A 337 -7.34 21.31 -20.77
C ARG A 337 -6.61 20.26 -21.61
N GLU A 338 -5.37 20.53 -22.00
CA GLU A 338 -4.51 19.61 -22.76
C GLU A 338 -4.16 18.32 -21.99
N PHE A 339 -4.22 18.34 -20.65
CA PHE A 339 -3.92 17.18 -19.79
C PHE A 339 -5.16 16.51 -19.19
N CYS A 340 -6.35 17.02 -19.51
CA CYS A 340 -7.61 16.53 -18.94
C CYS A 340 -7.84 15.04 -19.16
N ASN A 341 -7.40 14.49 -20.31
CA ASN A 341 -7.54 13.06 -20.63
C ASN A 341 -6.18 12.32 -20.63
N GLY A 342 -5.19 12.86 -19.94
CA GLY A 342 -3.84 12.33 -19.86
C GLY A 342 -2.77 13.28 -20.46
N PRO A 343 -1.48 12.95 -20.32
CA PRO A 343 -0.97 11.65 -19.91
C PRO A 343 -1.20 11.36 -18.42
N PHE A 344 -1.44 10.09 -18.11
CA PHE A 344 -1.45 9.58 -16.75
C PHE A 344 -0.13 8.85 -16.49
N VAL A 345 0.40 9.00 -15.29
CA VAL A 345 1.68 8.42 -14.88
C VAL A 345 1.54 7.65 -13.59
N PHE A 346 2.41 6.67 -13.35
CA PHE A 346 2.41 5.94 -12.10
C PHE A 346 3.05 6.79 -10.99
N THR A 347 2.42 6.82 -9.82
CA THR A 347 2.86 7.66 -8.70
C THR A 347 2.90 6.87 -7.40
N LEU A 348 3.97 7.08 -6.63
CA LEU A 348 4.09 6.61 -5.25
C LEU A 348 3.44 7.66 -4.35
N THR A 349 2.19 7.43 -3.96
CA THR A 349 1.35 8.43 -3.30
C THR A 349 1.70 8.67 -1.83
N ASP A 350 2.39 7.73 -1.18
CA ASP A 350 2.80 7.80 0.22
C ASP A 350 4.34 7.72 0.40
N LEU A 351 5.07 8.57 -0.32
CA LEU A 351 6.53 8.60 -0.25
C LEU A 351 7.04 9.40 0.98
N HIS A 352 6.75 8.88 2.18
CA HIS A 352 7.27 9.43 3.46
C HIS A 352 8.73 8.99 3.71
N ARG A 353 9.47 9.76 4.52
CA ARG A 353 10.86 9.45 4.92
C ARG A 353 11.05 8.04 5.50
N SER A 354 10.04 7.51 6.16
CA SER A 354 10.07 6.16 6.74
C SER A 354 9.87 5.04 5.72
N ASN A 355 9.44 5.37 4.50
CA ASN A 355 9.27 4.42 3.40
C ASN A 355 10.49 4.37 2.48
N ILE A 356 11.54 5.14 2.78
CA ILE A 356 12.76 5.24 1.98
C ILE A 356 13.94 4.74 2.80
N PHE A 357 14.68 3.77 2.25
CA PHE A 357 15.99 3.36 2.75
C PHE A 357 17.08 4.02 1.91
N VAL A 358 18.14 4.43 2.60
CA VAL A 358 19.29 5.11 2.00
C VAL A 358 20.60 4.48 2.45
N ASP A 359 21.66 4.65 1.66
CA ASP A 359 23.03 4.37 2.08
C ASP A 359 23.62 5.52 2.90
N GLU A 360 24.90 5.39 3.27
CA GLU A 360 25.64 6.40 4.06
C GLU A 360 25.71 7.77 3.37
N ASP A 361 25.60 7.81 2.04
CA ASP A 361 25.67 9.00 1.20
C ASP A 361 24.29 9.51 0.76
N TRP A 362 23.20 9.00 1.37
CA TRP A 362 21.81 9.35 1.06
C TRP A 362 21.35 8.99 -0.37
N ASN A 363 22.01 8.04 -1.03
CA ASN A 363 21.44 7.42 -2.23
C ASN A 363 20.31 6.48 -1.85
N VAL A 364 19.19 6.53 -2.58
CA VAL A 364 18.05 5.65 -2.31
C VAL A 364 18.39 4.21 -2.67
N THR A 365 18.34 3.33 -1.67
CA THR A 365 18.65 1.89 -1.81
C THR A 365 17.39 1.02 -1.85
N CYS A 366 16.28 1.49 -1.29
CA CYS A 366 15.00 0.78 -1.34
C CYS A 366 13.82 1.71 -1.04
N ILE A 367 12.70 1.50 -1.74
CA ILE A 367 11.40 2.08 -1.40
C ILE A 367 10.46 0.95 -0.99
N ILE A 368 9.86 1.09 0.19
CA ILE A 368 8.88 0.16 0.73
C ILE A 368 7.48 0.78 0.75
N ASP A 369 6.49 -0.03 1.14
CA ASP A 369 5.09 0.38 1.30
C ASP A 369 4.44 0.90 0.00
N LEU A 370 4.11 -0.05 -0.89
CA LEU A 370 3.65 0.24 -2.26
C LEU A 370 2.11 0.19 -2.40
N GLU A 371 1.40 0.10 -1.29
CA GLU A 371 0.01 -0.36 -1.21
C GLU A 371 -1.05 0.63 -1.71
N PHE A 372 -0.69 1.92 -1.81
CA PHE A 372 -1.56 2.98 -2.34
C PHE A 372 -1.02 3.61 -3.62
N ALA A 373 0.07 3.05 -4.18
CA ALA A 373 0.60 3.51 -5.45
C ALA A 373 -0.43 3.25 -6.56
N CYS A 374 -0.66 4.27 -7.38
CA CYS A 374 -1.65 4.23 -8.44
C CYS A 374 -1.25 5.17 -9.57
N SER A 375 -1.95 5.06 -10.71
CA SER A 375 -1.81 6.03 -11.77
C SER A 375 -2.58 7.30 -11.45
N SER A 376 -1.96 8.44 -11.72
CA SER A 376 -2.45 9.77 -11.42
C SER A 376 -2.29 10.71 -12.62
N PRO A 377 -3.02 11.84 -12.68
CA PRO A 377 -2.74 12.91 -13.64
C PRO A 377 -1.28 13.36 -13.58
N ILE A 378 -0.67 13.66 -14.73
CA ILE A 378 0.71 14.18 -14.76
C ILE A 378 0.88 15.48 -13.95
N GLU A 379 -0.17 16.30 -13.87
CA GLU A 379 -0.17 17.55 -13.09
C GLU A 379 -0.05 17.31 -11.57
N PHE A 380 -0.27 16.08 -11.09
CA PHE A 380 -0.20 15.70 -9.68
C PHE A 380 1.19 15.17 -9.30
N LEU A 381 2.08 14.97 -10.29
CA LEU A 381 3.44 14.51 -10.03
C LEU A 381 4.25 15.62 -9.37
N GLN A 382 4.51 15.47 -8.07
CA GLN A 382 5.25 16.43 -7.26
C GLN A 382 6.33 15.71 -6.43
N PRO A 383 7.46 16.38 -6.13
CA PRO A 383 8.41 15.87 -5.15
C PRO A 383 7.75 15.69 -3.77
N PRO A 384 8.28 14.82 -2.91
CA PRO A 384 7.76 14.67 -1.55
C PRO A 384 7.73 16.01 -0.81
N TYR A 385 6.59 16.34 -0.18
CA TYR A 385 6.37 17.65 0.46
C TYR A 385 7.40 18.01 1.55
N TRP A 386 8.00 16.98 2.19
CA TRP A 386 8.99 17.16 3.26
C TRP A 386 10.41 17.43 2.73
N LEU A 387 10.61 17.33 1.42
CA LEU A 387 11.92 17.55 0.77
C LEU A 387 12.25 19.04 0.67
N ASP A 388 11.24 19.90 0.61
CA ASP A 388 11.39 21.35 0.61
C ASP A 388 11.17 21.91 2.03
N SER A 389 12.25 22.38 2.65
CA SER A 389 12.20 23.02 3.97
C SER A 389 11.60 24.44 3.95
N THR A 390 11.20 24.95 2.77
CA THR A 390 10.64 26.31 2.61
C THR A 390 9.12 26.37 2.47
N ILE A 391 8.41 25.24 2.46
CA ILE A 391 6.95 25.27 2.60
C ILE A 391 6.62 25.64 4.04
N VAL A 392 6.29 26.92 4.23
CA VAL A 392 5.68 27.48 5.43
C VAL A 392 4.57 26.53 5.89
N TYR A 393 4.77 25.95 7.08
CA TYR A 393 3.71 25.28 7.83
C TYR A 393 2.56 26.27 8.01
N TYR A 394 1.57 26.23 7.13
CA TYR A 394 0.22 26.48 7.58
C TYR A 394 -0.16 25.25 8.42
N PRO A 395 -0.69 25.44 9.64
CA PRO A 395 -1.14 24.32 10.46
C PRO A 395 -2.40 23.74 9.83
N THR A 396 -2.25 23.00 8.72
CA THR A 396 -3.21 21.96 8.37
C THR A 396 -3.04 20.92 9.45
N THR A 397 -4.05 20.90 10.32
CA THR A 397 -4.30 19.90 11.33
C THR A 397 -3.80 18.55 10.82
N THR A 398 -2.69 18.10 11.41
CA THR A 398 -2.19 16.75 11.23
C THR A 398 -3.31 15.84 11.71
N LEU A 399 -4.15 15.38 10.78
CA LEU A 399 -4.92 14.17 10.95
C LEU A 399 -3.87 13.05 11.00
N THR A 400 -3.27 12.93 12.18
CA THR A 400 -2.61 11.71 12.63
C THR A 400 -3.69 10.64 12.67
N LEU A 401 -3.70 9.85 11.61
CA LEU A 401 -4.44 8.60 11.48
C LEU A 401 -3.76 7.47 12.25
#